data_AF-A0A2D9CHT9-F1
#
_entry.id   AF-A0A2D9CHT9-F1
#
_cell.length_a   1.000
_cell.length_b   1.000
_cell.length_c   1.000
_cell.angle_alpha   90.00
_cell.angle_beta   90.00
_cell.angle_gamma   90.00
#
_symmetry.space_group_name_H-M   'P 1'
#
loop_
_entity.id
_entity.type
_entity.pdbx_description
1 polymer ?
#
loop_
_entity_poly.entity_id
_entity_poly.type
_entity_poly.pdbx_seq_one_letter_code
_entity_poly.pdbx_strand_id
1 'polypeptide(L)'
;MVDGYLPVVLVLVISLATWCAAMVLVGRNARIDHHEWLHKQAVQIRSQIDERVHDYVVGLEFGRGLIYSSDSVSPSEWATFYSENNVDEYFPGVLGFAFVQSVPPSEVESFEKEMQAVLGPAYRVKDHPRADIEQAGQDRYIIRYHEPASRNRYAWGVDVGGRRA
;
A
#
# COMPACT_ATOMS: atom_id res chain seq x y z
N MET A 1 0.72 64.86 -49.16
CA MET A 1 1.80 63.87 -48.92
C MET A 1 1.38 62.80 -47.90
N VAL A 2 0.07 62.52 -47.83
CA VAL A 2 -0.57 61.81 -46.70
C VAL A 2 -1.32 60.56 -47.19
N ASP A 3 -1.54 60.43 -48.50
CA ASP A 3 -2.46 59.42 -49.06
C ASP A 3 -1.82 58.05 -49.35
N GLY A 4 -0.48 57.94 -49.26
CA GLY A 4 0.25 56.71 -49.61
C GLY A 4 0.47 55.71 -48.46
N TYR A 5 0.35 56.15 -47.20
CA TYR A 5 0.68 55.31 -46.04
C TYR A 5 -0.52 54.56 -45.46
N LEU A 6 -1.75 55.00 -45.79
CA LEU A 6 -3.01 54.42 -45.33
C LEU A 6 -3.13 52.90 -45.59
N PRO A 7 -2.79 52.36 -46.79
CA PRO A 7 -2.81 50.91 -47.01
C PRO A 7 -1.78 50.15 -46.17
N VAL A 8 -0.60 50.75 -45.93
CA VAL A 8 0.46 50.11 -45.13
C VAL A 8 0.05 49.99 -43.66
N VAL A 9 -0.53 51.06 -43.11
CA VAL A 9 -1.06 51.06 -41.74
C VAL A 9 -2.17 50.03 -41.59
N LEU A 10 -3.05 49.91 -42.58
CA LEU A 10 -4.16 48.95 -42.54
C LEU A 10 -3.67 47.50 -42.54
N VAL A 11 -2.69 47.16 -43.38
CA VAL A 11 -2.06 45.83 -43.38
C VAL A 11 -1.40 45.53 -42.03
N LEU A 12 -0.66 46.49 -41.47
CA LEU A 12 -0.01 46.32 -40.16
C LEU A 12 -1.02 46.08 -39.03
N VAL A 13 -2.13 46.82 -39.02
CA VAL A 13 -3.19 46.65 -38.02
C VAL A 13 -3.85 45.28 -38.14
N ILE A 14 -4.14 44.83 -39.37
CA ILE A 14 -4.74 43.50 -39.59
C ILE A 14 -3.76 42.40 -39.15
N SER A 15 -2.48 42.48 -39.54
CA SER A 15 -1.46 41.51 -39.15
C SER A 15 -1.25 41.49 -37.62
N LEU A 16 -1.29 42.65 -36.96
CA LEU A 16 -1.19 42.71 -35.50
C LEU A 16 -2.44 42.13 -34.84
N ALA A 17 -3.63 42.42 -35.37
CA ALA A 17 -4.89 41.89 -34.86
C ALA A 17 -4.96 40.36 -35.00
N THR A 18 -4.53 39.81 -36.15
CA THR A 18 -4.48 38.35 -36.35
C THR A 18 -3.44 37.69 -35.45
N TRP A 19 -2.27 38.30 -35.25
CA TRP A 19 -1.26 37.80 -34.30
C TRP A 19 -1.78 37.78 -32.86
N CYS A 20 -2.40 38.88 -32.40
CA CYS A 20 -2.99 38.97 -31.07
C CYS A 20 -4.13 37.95 -30.89
N ALA A 21 -5.01 37.81 -31.88
CA ALA A 21 -6.08 36.82 -31.85
C ALA A 21 -5.54 35.39 -31.78
N ALA A 22 -4.52 35.07 -32.59
CA ALA A 22 -3.84 33.77 -32.57
C ALA A 22 -3.22 33.48 -31.19
N MET A 23 -2.53 34.45 -30.59
CA MET A 23 -1.93 34.29 -29.26
C MET A 23 -2.98 34.05 -28.17
N VAL A 24 -4.12 34.74 -28.21
CA VAL A 24 -5.22 34.52 -27.25
C VAL A 24 -5.84 33.15 -27.42
N LEU A 25 -6.09 32.71 -28.67
CA LEU A 25 -6.68 31.40 -28.95
C LEU A 25 -5.74 30.25 -28.53
N VAL A 26 -4.46 30.34 -28.89
CA VAL A 26 -3.43 29.37 -28.48
C VAL A 26 -3.25 29.36 -26.97
N GLY A 27 -3.23 30.53 -26.33
CA GLY A 27 -3.12 30.64 -24.88
C GLY A 27 -4.33 30.09 -24.11
N ARG A 28 -5.52 30.12 -24.71
CA ARG A 28 -6.73 29.47 -24.15
C ARG A 28 -6.66 27.95 -24.28
N ASN A 29 -6.26 27.44 -25.44
CA ASN A 29 -6.11 25.99 -25.67
C ASN A 29 -5.03 25.40 -24.75
N ALA A 30 -3.88 26.06 -24.63
CA ALA A 30 -2.78 25.59 -23.79
C ALA A 30 -3.16 25.45 -22.30
N ARG A 31 -4.10 26.27 -21.80
CA ARG A 31 -4.59 26.15 -20.41
C ARG A 31 -5.54 24.97 -20.23
N ILE A 32 -6.42 24.73 -21.20
CA ILE A 32 -7.34 23.57 -21.20
C ILE A 32 -6.52 22.28 -21.28
N ASP A 33 -5.55 22.22 -22.19
CA ASP A 33 -4.65 21.08 -22.36
C ASP A 33 -3.88 20.75 -21.08
N HIS A 34 -3.44 21.77 -20.32
CA HIS A 34 -2.73 21.57 -19.07
C HIS A 34 -3.61 20.95 -17.97
N HIS A 35 -4.85 21.42 -17.82
CA HIS A 35 -5.79 20.86 -16.86
C HIS A 35 -6.20 19.43 -17.22
N GLU A 36 -6.44 19.16 -18.50
CA GLU A 36 -6.75 17.81 -18.96
C GLU A 36 -5.57 16.86 -18.76
N TRP A 37 -4.35 17.31 -19.04
CA TRP A 37 -3.14 16.53 -18.78
C TRP A 37 -2.97 16.22 -17.29
N LEU A 38 -3.07 17.23 -16.42
CA LEU A 38 -3.00 17.04 -14.97
C LEU A 38 -4.09 16.08 -14.47
N HIS A 39 -5.31 16.23 -14.96
CA HIS A 39 -6.41 15.35 -14.59
C HIS A 39 -6.17 13.91 -15.04
N LYS A 40 -5.71 13.69 -16.27
CA LYS A 40 -5.33 12.36 -16.77
C LYS A 40 -4.23 11.73 -15.91
N GLN A 41 -3.18 12.50 -15.56
CA GLN A 41 -2.12 12.01 -14.67
C GLN A 41 -2.67 11.64 -13.28
N ALA A 42 -3.55 12.46 -12.71
CA ALA A 42 -4.15 12.17 -11.41
C ALA A 42 -5.02 10.91 -11.44
N VAL A 43 -5.81 10.71 -12.50
CA VAL A 43 -6.63 9.51 -12.70
C VAL A 43 -5.75 8.26 -12.88
N GLN A 44 -4.66 8.36 -13.64
CA GLN A 44 -3.72 7.26 -13.84
C GLN A 44 -3.03 6.87 -12.53
N ILE A 45 -2.52 7.85 -11.77
CA ILE A 45 -1.90 7.59 -10.47
C ILE A 45 -2.91 6.94 -9.51
N ARG A 46 -4.15 7.43 -9.49
CA ARG A 46 -5.23 6.82 -8.70
C ARG A 46 -5.46 5.36 -9.10
N SER A 47 -5.57 5.06 -10.40
CA SER A 47 -5.74 3.69 -10.90
C SER A 47 -4.61 2.78 -10.46
N GLN A 48 -3.36 3.24 -10.57
CA GLN A 48 -2.18 2.47 -10.16
C GLN A 48 -2.14 2.20 -8.65
N ILE A 49 -2.61 3.15 -7.83
CA ILE A 49 -2.74 2.95 -6.38
C ILE A 49 -3.83 1.91 -6.10
N ASP A 50 -5.00 2.04 -6.74
CA ASP A 50 -6.13 1.11 -6.56
C ASP A 50 -5.72 -0.32 -6.96
N GLU A 51 -5.06 -0.47 -8.11
CA GLU A 51 -4.50 -1.75 -8.59
C GLU A 51 -3.51 -2.34 -7.58
N ARG A 52 -2.56 -1.54 -7.10
CA ARG A 52 -1.56 -2.04 -6.15
C ARG A 52 -2.16 -2.45 -4.79
N VAL A 53 -3.14 -1.72 -4.30
CA VAL A 53 -3.87 -2.11 -3.08
C VAL A 53 -4.66 -3.40 -3.31
N HIS A 54 -5.27 -3.54 -4.48
CA HIS A 54 -5.99 -4.77 -4.86
C HIS A 54 -5.05 -5.99 -4.86
N ASP A 55 -3.86 -5.87 -5.46
CA ASP A 55 -2.87 -6.94 -5.48
C ASP A 55 -2.51 -7.38 -4.06
N TYR A 56 -2.29 -6.45 -3.13
CA TYR A 56 -2.03 -6.80 -1.72
C TYR A 56 -3.16 -7.61 -1.09
N VAL A 57 -4.42 -7.27 -1.38
CA VAL A 57 -5.58 -8.04 -0.90
C VAL A 57 -5.56 -9.45 -1.48
N VAL A 58 -5.28 -9.61 -2.77
CA VAL A 58 -5.18 -10.93 -3.42
C VAL A 58 -4.10 -11.79 -2.75
N GLY A 59 -2.93 -11.22 -2.44
CA GLY A 59 -1.88 -11.91 -1.71
C GLY A 59 -2.31 -12.39 -0.32
N LEU A 60 -3.02 -11.55 0.44
CA LEU A 60 -3.57 -11.92 1.75
C LEU A 60 -4.63 -13.02 1.64
N GLU A 61 -5.45 -12.98 0.59
CA GLU A 61 -6.45 -14.01 0.29
C GLU A 61 -5.80 -15.37 -0.02
N PHE A 62 -4.68 -15.41 -0.74
CA PHE A 62 -3.91 -16.63 -0.94
C PHE A 62 -3.32 -17.18 0.36
N GLY A 63 -2.77 -16.31 1.21
CA GLY A 63 -2.29 -16.70 2.54
C GLY A 63 -3.41 -17.26 3.42
N ARG A 64 -4.60 -16.63 3.38
CA ARG A 64 -5.80 -17.15 4.04
C ARG A 64 -6.20 -18.51 3.49
N GLY A 65 -6.19 -18.67 2.17
CA GLY A 65 -6.48 -19.95 1.50
C GLY A 65 -5.56 -21.08 1.98
N LEU A 66 -4.25 -20.82 2.10
CA LEU A 66 -3.29 -21.80 2.62
C LEU A 66 -3.64 -22.26 4.06
N ILE A 67 -3.95 -21.30 4.94
CA ILE A 67 -4.30 -21.59 6.33
C ILE A 67 -5.62 -22.37 6.44
N TYR A 68 -6.64 -22.00 5.68
CA TYR A 68 -7.97 -22.63 5.76
C TYR A 68 -8.07 -23.98 5.03
N SER A 69 -7.15 -24.28 4.10
CA SER A 69 -7.15 -25.53 3.34
C SER A 69 -6.21 -26.60 3.93
N SER A 70 -5.50 -26.27 5.01
CA SER A 70 -4.53 -27.15 5.65
C SER A 70 -4.94 -27.42 7.10
N ASP A 71 -4.72 -28.64 7.59
CA ASP A 71 -4.99 -28.98 9.01
C ASP A 71 -4.11 -28.16 9.96
N SER A 72 -2.87 -27.91 9.55
CA SER A 72 -1.93 -27.02 10.23
C SER A 72 -0.92 -26.50 9.21
N VAL A 73 -0.35 -25.32 9.48
CA VAL A 73 0.75 -24.76 8.69
C VAL A 73 1.94 -24.55 9.61
N SER A 74 3.06 -25.20 9.29
CA SER A 74 4.33 -25.04 9.97
C SER A 74 5.01 -23.71 9.59
N PRO A 75 5.96 -23.20 10.40
CA PRO A 75 6.70 -22.00 10.03
C PRO A 75 7.50 -22.17 8.73
N SER A 76 8.02 -23.37 8.46
CA SER A 76 8.72 -23.68 7.22
C SER A 76 7.79 -23.64 6.01
N GLU A 77 6.55 -24.16 6.12
CA GLU A 77 5.57 -24.07 5.04
C GLU A 77 5.15 -22.63 4.77
N TRP A 78 5.00 -21.82 5.83
CA TRP A 78 4.75 -20.38 5.67
C TRP A 78 5.91 -19.64 4.99
N ALA A 79 7.15 -19.97 5.35
CA ALA A 79 8.35 -19.41 4.69
C ALA A 79 8.48 -19.84 3.23
N THR A 80 8.17 -21.10 2.92
CA THR A 80 8.10 -21.59 1.54
C THR A 80 7.00 -20.88 0.76
N PHE A 81 5.80 -20.74 1.34
CA PHE A 81 4.72 -19.96 0.72
C PHE A 81 5.17 -18.53 0.39
N TYR A 82 5.82 -17.84 1.32
CA TYR A 82 6.31 -16.49 1.08
C TYR A 82 7.37 -16.40 -0.03
N SER A 83 8.34 -17.32 -0.02
CA SER A 83 9.46 -17.32 -0.97
C SER A 83 9.06 -17.80 -2.37
N GLU A 84 8.32 -18.90 -2.49
CA GLU A 84 7.92 -19.46 -3.79
C GLU A 84 6.88 -18.59 -4.53
N ASN A 85 6.10 -17.78 -3.81
CA ASN A 85 5.19 -16.81 -4.42
C ASN A 85 5.88 -15.47 -4.74
N ASN A 86 7.21 -15.38 -4.62
CA ASN A 86 8.01 -14.16 -4.87
C ASN A 86 7.35 -12.89 -4.31
N VAL A 87 6.90 -12.95 -3.06
CA VAL A 87 6.03 -11.90 -2.48
C VAL A 87 6.70 -10.52 -2.52
N ASP A 88 8.02 -10.43 -2.32
CA ASP A 88 8.77 -9.17 -2.44
C ASP A 88 8.74 -8.57 -3.86
N GLU A 89 8.65 -9.40 -4.91
CA GLU A 89 8.61 -8.97 -6.32
C GLU A 89 7.19 -8.56 -6.73
N TYR A 90 6.20 -9.39 -6.41
CA TYR A 90 4.80 -9.14 -6.79
C TYR A 90 4.13 -8.07 -5.95
N PHE A 91 4.60 -7.83 -4.71
CA PHE A 91 3.99 -6.87 -3.79
C PHE A 91 5.03 -5.83 -3.32
N PRO A 92 5.55 -4.98 -4.22
CA PRO A 92 6.64 -4.07 -3.90
C PRO A 92 6.22 -3.06 -2.83
N GLY A 93 6.99 -2.98 -1.74
CA GLY A 93 6.76 -2.04 -0.64
C GLY A 93 5.97 -2.60 0.54
N VAL A 94 5.48 -3.85 0.48
CA VAL A 94 4.98 -4.53 1.68
C VAL A 94 6.13 -4.86 2.62
N LEU A 95 5.91 -4.74 3.94
CA LEU A 95 6.92 -5.06 4.94
C LEU A 95 7.10 -6.56 5.15
N GLY A 96 6.06 -7.34 4.87
CA GLY A 96 6.05 -8.78 5.07
C GLY A 96 4.61 -9.27 5.17
N PHE A 97 4.44 -10.59 5.14
CA PHE A 97 3.16 -11.25 5.31
C PHE A 97 3.16 -11.94 6.67
N ALA A 98 2.13 -11.62 7.47
CA ALA A 98 1.98 -12.12 8.82
C ALA A 98 0.68 -12.92 8.95
N PHE A 99 0.77 -14.06 9.63
CA PHE A 99 -0.38 -14.80 10.11
C PHE A 99 -0.64 -14.43 11.57
N VAL A 100 -1.81 -13.86 11.83
CA VAL A 100 -2.28 -13.48 13.16
C VAL A 100 -3.33 -14.49 13.62
N GLN A 101 -3.08 -15.12 14.76
CA GLN A 101 -4.00 -16.08 15.35
C GLN A 101 -4.76 -15.43 16.52
N SER A 102 -6.07 -15.64 16.58
CA SER A 102 -6.87 -15.34 17.77
C SER A 102 -6.60 -16.42 18.81
N VAL A 103 -6.14 -16.02 20.00
CA VAL A 103 -5.79 -16.91 21.11
C VAL A 103 -6.56 -16.48 22.35
N PRO A 104 -7.43 -17.33 22.91
CA PRO A 104 -8.14 -17.04 24.14
C PRO A 104 -7.16 -16.74 25.29
N PRO A 105 -7.50 -15.86 26.25
CA PRO A 105 -6.63 -15.54 27.39
C PRO A 105 -6.14 -16.76 28.17
N SER A 106 -6.97 -17.79 28.29
CA SER A 106 -6.65 -19.04 28.99
C SER A 106 -5.64 -19.92 28.24
N GLU A 107 -5.45 -19.71 26.94
CA GLU A 107 -4.60 -20.55 26.08
C GLU A 107 -3.26 -19.90 25.73
N VAL A 108 -3.03 -18.65 26.16
CA VAL A 108 -1.81 -17.90 25.84
C VAL A 108 -0.55 -18.63 26.33
N GLU A 109 -0.58 -19.20 27.54
CA GLU A 109 0.57 -19.92 28.08
C GLU A 109 0.87 -21.22 27.30
N SER A 110 -0.17 -21.97 26.93
CA SER A 110 0.00 -23.16 26.10
C SER A 110 0.50 -22.83 24.70
N PHE A 111 -0.05 -21.78 24.09
CA PHE A 111 0.38 -21.27 22.79
C PHE A 111 1.85 -20.83 22.82
N GLU A 112 2.28 -20.12 23.86
CA GLU A 112 3.68 -19.71 23.99
C GLU A 112 4.62 -20.92 24.08
N LYS A 113 4.26 -21.96 24.87
CA LYS A 113 5.06 -23.18 24.99
C LYS A 113 5.13 -23.95 23.66
N GLU A 114 4.02 -24.04 22.93
CA GLU A 114 3.98 -24.63 21.59
C GLU A 114 4.94 -23.90 20.64
N MET A 115 4.84 -22.58 20.59
CA MET A 115 5.69 -21.76 19.72
C MET A 115 7.16 -21.76 20.14
N GLN A 116 7.47 -21.91 21.44
CA GLN A 116 8.85 -22.11 21.90
C GLN A 116 9.45 -23.45 21.44
N ALA A 117 8.65 -24.51 21.35
CA ALA A 117 9.11 -25.79 20.82
C ALA A 117 9.39 -25.71 19.32
N VAL A 118 8.63 -24.90 18.58
CA VAL A 118 8.72 -24.77 17.12
C VAL A 118 9.78 -23.74 16.68
N LEU A 119 9.83 -22.57 17.34
CA LEU A 119 10.66 -21.42 16.95
C LEU A 119 11.86 -21.19 17.88
N GLY A 120 11.92 -21.92 18.98
CA GLY A 120 13.00 -21.87 19.96
C GLY A 120 12.64 -21.16 21.26
N PRO A 121 13.45 -21.36 22.32
CA PRO A 121 13.13 -20.97 23.69
C PRO A 121 13.13 -19.46 23.94
N ALA A 122 13.49 -18.63 22.95
CA ALA A 122 13.45 -17.18 23.02
C ALA A 122 12.08 -16.58 22.63
N TYR A 123 11.16 -17.38 22.06
CA TYR A 123 9.82 -16.91 21.70
C TYR A 123 9.02 -16.53 22.94
N ARG A 124 8.39 -15.35 22.92
CA ARG A 124 7.51 -14.85 23.98
C ARG A 124 6.33 -14.10 23.37
N VAL A 125 5.16 -14.26 23.97
CA VAL A 125 4.01 -13.40 23.70
C VAL A 125 4.25 -12.06 24.38
N LYS A 126 4.05 -10.97 23.65
CA LYS A 126 4.29 -9.61 24.12
C LYS A 126 3.28 -8.64 23.54
N ASP A 127 2.89 -7.66 24.33
CA ASP A 127 1.95 -6.64 23.86
C ASP A 127 2.65 -5.71 22.85
N HIS A 128 1.90 -5.22 21.87
CA HIS A 128 2.45 -4.23 20.93
C HIS A 128 2.90 -2.97 21.70
N PRO A 129 4.06 -2.36 21.39
CA PRO A 129 4.63 -1.23 22.17
C PRO A 129 3.74 0.03 22.28
N ARG A 130 2.65 0.07 21.52
CA ARG A 130 1.70 1.18 21.41
C ARG A 130 0.27 0.77 21.78
N ALA A 131 0.10 -0.40 22.40
CA ALA A 131 -1.19 -0.88 22.87
C ALA A 131 -1.56 -0.18 24.17
N ASP A 132 -2.82 0.26 24.29
CA ASP A 132 -3.38 0.65 25.57
C ASP A 132 -3.87 -0.63 26.26
N ILE A 133 -3.36 -0.87 27.47
CA ILE A 133 -3.41 -2.17 28.16
C ILE A 133 -4.78 -2.42 28.82
N GLU A 134 -5.87 -2.24 28.07
CA GLU A 134 -7.22 -2.65 28.49
C GLU A 134 -7.67 -3.85 27.64
N GLN A 135 -6.97 -4.97 27.83
CA GLN A 135 -7.22 -6.24 27.14
C GLN A 135 -7.71 -7.37 28.07
N ALA A 136 -7.95 -7.08 29.36
CA ALA A 136 -8.35 -8.09 30.33
C ALA A 136 -9.65 -8.78 29.90
N GLY A 137 -9.58 -10.10 29.66
CA GLY A 137 -10.74 -10.93 29.30
C GLY A 137 -11.10 -10.97 27.81
N GLN A 138 -10.31 -10.36 26.91
CA GLN A 138 -10.51 -10.43 25.46
C GLN A 138 -9.49 -11.37 24.79
N ASP A 139 -9.87 -12.00 23.68
CA ASP A 139 -8.94 -12.78 22.84
C ASP A 139 -7.73 -11.93 22.42
N ARG A 140 -6.56 -12.55 22.45
CA ARG A 140 -5.30 -11.95 21.97
C ARG A 140 -5.12 -12.24 20.50
N TYR A 141 -4.64 -11.26 19.74
CA TYR A 141 -4.40 -11.41 18.31
C TYR A 141 -2.90 -11.45 18.06
N ILE A 142 -2.33 -12.64 18.17
CA ILE A 142 -0.88 -12.83 18.24
C ILE A 142 -0.32 -13.15 16.85
N ILE A 143 0.75 -12.44 16.45
CA ILE A 143 1.51 -12.78 15.25
C ILE A 143 2.20 -14.14 15.46
N ARG A 144 1.66 -15.18 14.82
CA ARG A 144 2.18 -16.54 14.86
C ARG A 144 3.39 -16.68 13.92
N TYR A 145 3.24 -16.23 12.67
CA TYR A 145 4.30 -16.21 11.66
C TYR A 145 4.40 -14.84 11.00
N HIS A 146 5.60 -14.46 10.58
CA HIS A 146 5.89 -13.26 9.80
C HIS A 146 7.09 -13.52 8.91
N GLU A 147 6.90 -13.37 7.61
CA GLU A 147 7.96 -13.50 6.60
C GLU A 147 8.07 -12.21 5.77
N PRO A 148 9.29 -11.78 5.42
CA PRO A 148 10.54 -12.48 5.65
C PRO A 148 11.03 -12.24 7.09
N ALA A 149 11.43 -13.31 7.78
CA ALA A 149 11.91 -13.22 9.17
C ALA A 149 13.20 -12.37 9.29
N SER A 150 13.97 -12.27 8.20
CA SER A 150 15.17 -11.42 8.12
C SER A 150 14.86 -9.93 8.32
N ARG A 151 13.66 -9.47 7.93
CA ARG A 151 13.28 -8.06 8.04
C ARG A 151 12.74 -7.71 9.42
N ASN A 152 11.98 -8.61 10.04
CA ASN A 152 11.41 -8.35 11.37
C ASN A 152 11.07 -9.62 12.15
N ARG A 153 12.09 -10.38 12.59
CA ARG A 153 11.88 -11.52 13.51
C ARG A 153 11.22 -11.10 14.83
N TYR A 154 11.42 -9.86 15.27
CA TYR A 154 10.82 -9.36 16.50
C TYR A 154 9.29 -9.20 16.41
N ALA A 155 8.68 -9.25 15.22
CA ALA A 155 7.23 -9.26 15.05
C ALA A 155 6.59 -10.52 15.63
N TRP A 156 7.31 -11.65 15.66
CA TRP A 156 6.79 -12.90 16.21
C TRP A 156 6.41 -12.75 17.68
N GLY A 157 5.22 -13.23 18.02
CA GLY A 157 4.66 -13.16 19.38
C GLY A 157 4.09 -11.81 19.78
N VAL A 158 4.12 -10.80 18.90
CA VAL A 158 3.46 -9.51 19.18
C VAL A 158 1.94 -9.69 19.12
N ASP A 159 1.24 -9.28 20.18
CA ASP A 159 -0.21 -9.11 20.20
C ASP A 159 -0.58 -7.76 19.57
N VAL A 160 -1.25 -7.82 18.41
CA VAL A 160 -1.71 -6.65 17.65
C VAL A 160 -3.15 -6.23 18.00
N GLY A 161 -3.82 -6.96 18.90
CA GLY A 161 -5.19 -6.70 19.32
C GLY A 161 -5.35 -5.49 20.25
N GLY A 162 -4.23 -4.93 20.74
CA GLY A 162 -4.24 -3.76 21.61
C GLY A 162 -4.80 -2.54 20.90
N ARG A 163 -5.94 -2.04 21.38
CA ARG A 163 -6.52 -0.79 20.86
C ARG A 163 -5.66 0.41 21.30
N ARG A 164 -5.67 1.45 20.46
CA ARG A 164 -5.34 2.82 20.86
C ARG A 164 -6.65 3.53 21.17
N ALA A 165 -6.79 4.10 22.36
CA ALA A 165 -7.86 5.00 22.72
C ALA A 165 -7.72 6.36 21.99
#